data_AF-A0A819V8E6-F1
#
_entry.id   AF-A0A819V8E6-F1
#
_cell.length_a   1.000
_cell.length_b   1.000
_cell.length_c   1.000
_cell.angle_alpha   90.00
_cell.angle_beta   90.00
_cell.angle_gamma   90.00
#
_symmetry.space_group_name_H-M   'P 1'
#
loop_
_entity.id
_entity.type
_entity.pdbx_description
1 polymer ?
#
loop_
_entity_poly.entity_id
_entity_poly.type
_entity_poly.pdbx_seq_one_letter_code
_entity_poly.pdbx_strand_id
1 'polypeptide(L)'
;MILVRVAFLVTITILYIIDRIYTMQVRPNQNDSIQKAIIQLVGAIAYSLFYLNYSGSFYLFLISSRRFRRQVKYVLVKKYWRTCCKESMRDNRIAPISHISSVECD
;
A
#
# COMPACT_ATOMS: atom_id res chain seq x y z
N MET A 1 -21.81 -4.26 -4.87
CA MET A 1 -20.71 -3.26 -5.04
C MET A 1 -20.88 -2.06 -4.13
N ILE A 2 -22.11 -1.52 -3.97
CA ILE A 2 -22.40 -0.43 -3.02
C ILE A 2 -22.25 -0.88 -1.56
N LEU A 3 -22.71 -2.09 -1.23
CA LEU A 3 -22.69 -2.62 0.15
C LEU A 3 -21.27 -2.72 0.74
N VAL A 4 -20.29 -3.14 -0.06
CA VAL A 4 -18.86 -3.20 0.35
C VAL A 4 -18.30 -1.80 0.59
N ARG A 5 -18.68 -0.81 -0.25
CA ARG A 5 -18.24 0.58 -0.07
C ARG A 5 -18.84 1.20 1.19
N VAL A 6 -20.11 0.91 1.48
CA VAL A 6 -20.80 1.37 2.69
C VAL A 6 -20.20 0.72 3.92
N ALA A 7 -19.98 -0.60 3.92
CA ALA A 7 -19.37 -1.32 5.04
C ALA A 7 -17.95 -0.78 5.35
N PHE A 8 -17.17 -0.47 4.33
CA PHE A 8 -15.84 0.12 4.45
C PHE A 8 -15.87 1.54 5.04
N LEU A 9 -16.76 2.39 4.54
CA LEU A 9 -16.96 3.74 5.09
C LEU A 9 -17.35 3.67 6.58
N VAL A 10 -18.28 2.78 6.93
CA VAL A 10 -18.73 2.61 8.31
C VAL A 10 -17.58 2.13 9.21
N THR A 11 -16.77 1.15 8.78
CA THR A 11 -15.65 0.66 9.60
C THR A 11 -14.56 1.72 9.82
N ILE A 12 -14.21 2.49 8.78
CA ILE A 12 -13.25 3.59 8.92
C ILE A 12 -13.79 4.70 9.82
N THR A 13 -15.07 5.03 9.67
CA THR A 13 -15.71 6.09 10.46
C THR A 13 -15.78 5.71 11.94
N ILE A 14 -16.11 4.46 12.26
CA ILE A 14 -16.12 3.96 13.64
C ILE A 14 -14.72 3.99 14.26
N LEU A 15 -13.71 3.49 13.56
CA LEU A 15 -12.32 3.52 14.04
C LEU A 15 -11.82 4.95 14.28
N TYR A 16 -12.19 5.89 13.40
CA TYR A 16 -11.87 7.31 13.54
C TYR A 16 -12.55 7.93 14.77
N ILE A 17 -13.84 7.65 14.98
CA ILE A 17 -14.57 8.15 16.15
C ILE A 17 -13.94 7.63 17.46
N ILE A 18 -13.55 6.35 17.50
CA ILE A 18 -12.89 5.77 18.66
C ILE A 18 -11.56 6.49 18.95
N ASP A 19 -10.69 6.62 17.95
CA ASP A 19 -9.41 7.33 18.09
C ASP A 19 -9.60 8.78 18.56
N ARG A 20 -10.62 9.46 18.04
CA ARG A 20 -10.93 10.85 18.41
C ARG A 20 -11.43 10.97 19.85
N ILE A 21 -12.25 10.02 20.31
CA ILE A 21 -12.73 9.99 21.70
C ILE A 21 -11.56 9.72 22.66
N TYR A 22 -10.66 8.79 22.31
CA TYR A 22 -9.47 8.50 23.12
C TYR A 22 -8.54 9.71 23.21
N THR A 23 -8.26 10.39 22.10
CA THR A 23 -7.42 11.60 22.11
C THR A 23 -8.05 12.78 22.84
N MET A 24 -9.38 12.87 22.92
CA MET A 24 -10.06 13.92 23.70
C MET A 24 -10.17 13.60 25.20
N GLN A 25 -10.40 12.34 25.58
CA GLN A 25 -10.50 11.95 26.98
C GLN A 25 -9.14 11.87 27.66
N VAL A 26 -8.10 11.50 26.92
CA VAL A 26 -6.76 11.35 27.46
C VAL A 26 -6.02 12.68 27.32
N ARG A 27 -6.32 13.62 28.21
CA ARG A 27 -5.42 14.74 28.54
C ARG A 27 -4.63 14.30 29.77
N PRO A 28 -3.56 13.51 29.61
CA PRO A 28 -2.86 12.95 30.76
C PRO A 28 -2.21 14.09 31.53
N ASN A 29 -2.44 14.12 32.84
CA ASN A 29 -1.67 14.94 33.76
C ASN A 29 -0.20 14.52 33.60
N GLN A 30 0.68 15.44 33.19
CA GLN A 30 1.95 15.15 32.50
C GLN A 30 3.03 14.39 33.29
N ASN A 31 2.76 13.90 34.50
CA ASN A 31 3.80 13.47 35.44
C ASN A 31 4.07 11.96 35.45
N ASP A 32 3.20 11.11 34.88
CA ASP A 32 3.40 9.66 34.88
C ASP A 32 3.93 9.13 33.53
N SER A 33 5.24 8.84 33.51
CA SER A 33 5.96 8.23 32.38
C SER A 33 5.31 6.93 31.91
N ILE A 34 4.74 6.15 32.84
CA ILE A 34 4.06 4.89 32.55
C ILE A 34 2.77 5.14 31.75
N GLN A 35 2.00 6.16 32.12
CA GLN A 35 0.77 6.50 31.42
C GLN A 35 1.04 6.92 29.98
N LYS A 36 2.12 7.68 29.75
CA LYS A 36 2.56 8.06 28.40
C LYS A 36 2.94 6.85 27.54
N ALA A 37 3.64 5.87 28.11
CA ALA A 37 4.01 4.64 27.42
C ALA A 37 2.78 3.81 27.03
N ILE A 38 1.80 3.69 27.93
CA ILE A 38 0.53 3.00 27.65
C ILE A 38 -0.23 3.67 26.51
N ILE A 39 -0.33 5.01 26.52
CA ILE A 39 -1.02 5.77 25.47
C ILE A 39 -0.32 5.59 24.13
N GLN A 40 1.01 5.64 24.10
CA GLN A 40 1.78 5.39 22.87
C GLN A 40 1.59 3.97 22.34
N LEU A 41 1.58 2.97 23.22
CA LEU A 41 1.33 1.58 22.84
C LEU A 41 -0.06 1.40 22.25
N VAL A 42 -1.09 1.96 22.90
CA VAL A 42 -2.48 1.93 22.41
C VAL A 42 -2.59 2.64 21.05
N GLY A 43 -1.96 3.81 20.91
CA GLY A 43 -1.90 4.53 19.63
C GLY A 43 -1.24 3.70 18.52
N ALA A 44 -0.11 3.04 18.81
CA ALA A 44 0.58 2.18 17.85
C ALA A 44 -0.28 0.98 17.42
N ILE A 45 -1.00 0.36 18.37
CA ILE A 45 -1.95 -0.74 18.08
C ILE A 45 -3.10 -0.24 17.22
N ALA A 46 -3.68 0.92 17.55
CA ALA A 46 -4.76 1.54 16.78
C ALA A 46 -4.32 1.86 15.33
N TYR A 47 -3.14 2.45 15.15
CA TYR A 47 -2.56 2.68 13.83
C TYR A 47 -2.36 1.37 13.06
N SER A 48 -1.84 0.33 13.72
CA SER A 48 -1.63 -0.98 13.10
C SER A 48 -2.94 -1.60 12.63
N LEU A 49 -4.00 -1.51 13.45
CA LEU A 49 -5.36 -1.93 13.09
C LEU A 49 -5.92 -1.14 11.91
N PHE A 50 -5.67 0.17 11.86
CA PHE A 50 -6.06 1.01 10.72
C PHE A 50 -5.40 0.55 9.42
N TYR A 51 -4.09 0.33 9.44
CA TYR A 51 -3.36 -0.18 8.26
C TYR A 51 -3.82 -1.58 7.87
N LEU A 52 -4.06 -2.45 8.85
CA LEU A 52 -4.54 -3.80 8.59
C LEU A 52 -5.94 -3.76 7.97
N ASN A 53 -6.85 -2.92 8.47
CA ASN A 53 -8.18 -2.74 7.88
C ASN A 53 -8.10 -2.19 6.45
N TYR A 54 -7.26 -1.18 6.22
CA TYR A 54 -7.04 -0.63 4.88
C TYR A 54 -6.53 -1.70 3.91
N SER A 55 -5.53 -2.49 4.32
CA SER A 55 -4.98 -3.59 3.52
C SER A 55 -6.02 -4.69 3.27
N GLY A 56 -6.74 -5.11 4.31
CA GLY A 56 -7.76 -6.15 4.24
C GLY A 56 -8.88 -5.76 3.29
N SER A 57 -9.29 -4.49 3.33
CA SER A 57 -10.26 -3.94 2.40
C SER A 57 -9.76 -3.93 0.96
N PHE A 58 -8.49 -3.58 0.74
CA PHE A 58 -7.88 -3.68 -0.60
C PHE A 58 -7.93 -5.12 -1.13
N TYR A 59 -7.55 -6.11 -0.32
CA TYR A 59 -7.61 -7.52 -0.71
C TYR A 59 -9.04 -8.02 -0.95
N LEU A 60 -9.99 -7.62 -0.10
CA LEU A 60 -11.41 -7.91 -0.29
C LEU A 60 -11.94 -7.34 -1.61
N PHE A 61 -11.58 -6.11 -1.97
CA PHE A 61 -11.93 -5.52 -3.27
C PHE A 61 -11.28 -6.26 -4.44
N LEU A 62 -10.04 -6.72 -4.27
CA LEU A 62 -9.31 -7.47 -5.27
C LEU A 62 -9.96 -8.85 -5.50
N ILE A 63 -10.38 -9.55 -4.45
CA ILE A 63 -11.09 -10.83 -4.57
C ILE A 63 -12.51 -10.61 -5.13
N SER A 64 -13.27 -9.68 -4.57
CA SER A 64 -14.69 -9.48 -4.89
C SER A 64 -14.90 -8.94 -6.31
N SER A 65 -14.05 -8.03 -6.80
CA SER A 65 -14.33 -7.30 -8.03
C SER A 65 -13.42 -7.71 -9.21
N ARG A 66 -14.02 -8.35 -10.23
CA ARG A 66 -13.31 -8.72 -11.47
C ARG A 66 -12.79 -7.51 -12.25
N ARG A 67 -13.53 -6.39 -12.26
CA ARG A 67 -13.11 -5.16 -12.96
C ARG A 67 -11.86 -4.55 -12.33
N PHE A 68 -11.81 -4.52 -10.99
CA PHE A 68 -10.66 -4.01 -10.24
C PHE A 68 -9.40 -4.85 -10.48
N ARG A 69 -9.53 -6.19 -10.49
CA ARG A 69 -8.42 -7.09 -10.86
C ARG A 69 -7.82 -6.80 -12.24
N ARG A 70 -8.65 -6.52 -13.24
CA ARG A 70 -8.16 -6.17 -14.58
C ARG A 70 -7.37 -4.86 -14.58
N GLN A 71 -7.86 -3.84 -13.88
CA GLN A 71 -7.15 -2.56 -13.75
C GLN A 71 -5.82 -2.72 -13.01
N VAL A 72 -5.81 -3.43 -11.88
CA VAL A 72 -4.59 -3.71 -11.11
C VAL A 72 -3.59 -4.50 -11.95
N LYS A 73 -4.02 -5.55 -12.66
CA LYS A 73 -3.17 -6.32 -13.57
C LYS A 73 -2.58 -5.42 -14.67
N TYR A 74 -3.39 -4.56 -15.28
CA TYR A 74 -2.92 -3.64 -16.31
C TYR A 74 -1.86 -2.67 -15.78
N VAL A 75 -2.09 -2.08 -14.59
CA VAL A 75 -1.13 -1.17 -13.95
C VAL A 75 0.17 -1.90 -13.59
N LEU A 76 0.07 -3.10 -13.02
CA LEU A 76 1.24 -3.93 -12.69
C LEU A 76 2.04 -4.26 -13.95
N VAL A 77 1.40 -4.81 -14.99
CA VAL A 77 2.07 -5.16 -16.25
C VAL A 77 2.71 -3.93 -16.87
N LYS A 78 2.01 -2.79 -16.92
CA LYS A 78 2.55 -1.53 -17.47
C LYS A 78 3.75 -1.02 -16.67
N LYS A 79 3.73 -1.14 -15.34
CA LYS A 79 4.83 -0.70 -14.47
C LYS A 79 6.04 -1.63 -14.62
N TYR A 80 5.84 -2.95 -14.58
CA TYR A 80 6.88 -3.94 -14.81
C TYR A 80 7.49 -3.83 -16.21
N TRP A 81 6.66 -3.62 -17.24
CA TRP A 81 7.14 -3.41 -18.62
C TRP A 81 8.02 -2.16 -18.72
N ARG A 82 7.65 -1.07 -18.05
CA ARG A 82 8.49 0.15 -18.00
C ARG A 82 9.80 -0.07 -17.25
N THR A 83 9.80 -0.83 -16.16
CA THR A 83 11.04 -1.16 -15.44
C THR A 83 11.96 -2.01 -16.32
N CYS A 84 11.43 -3.05 -16.95
CA CYS A 84 12.18 -3.93 -17.85
C CYS A 84 12.75 -3.18 -19.07
N CYS A 85 11.96 -2.29 -19.67
CA CYS A 85 12.41 -1.46 -20.79
C CYS A 85 13.49 -0.44 -20.37
N LYS A 86 13.41 0.09 -19.13
CA LYS A 86 14.47 0.95 -18.58
C LYS A 86 15.77 0.19 -18.29
N GLU A 87 15.67 -1.02 -17.77
CA GLU A 87 16.82 -1.93 -17.56
C GLU A 87 17.52 -2.21 -18.90
N SER A 88 16.75 -2.60 -19.92
CA SER A 88 17.25 -2.91 -21.27
C SER A 88 17.94 -1.72 -21.96
N MET A 89 17.46 -0.49 -21.75
CA MET A 89 18.14 0.72 -22.25
C MET A 89 19.39 1.12 -21.45
N ARG A 90 19.57 0.59 -20.23
CA ARG A 90 20.75 0.83 -19.40
C ARG A 90 21.89 -0.09 -19.82
N ASP A 91 21.60 -1.37 -20.08
CA ASP A 91 22.60 -2.32 -20.59
C ASP A 91 23.11 -1.94 -21.97
N ASN A 92 22.24 -1.51 -22.88
CA ASN A 92 22.65 -1.01 -24.21
C ASN A 92 23.48 0.29 -24.18
N ARG A 93 23.57 0.98 -23.03
CA ARG A 93 24.44 2.15 -22.86
C ARG A 93 25.80 1.82 -22.23
N ILE A 94 25.93 0.66 -21.61
CA ILE A 94 27.19 0.20 -20.98
C ILE A 94 28.02 -0.63 -21.98
N ALA A 95 27.41 -1.12 -23.06
CA ALA A 95 28.13 -1.66 -24.22
C ALA A 95 28.21 -0.65 -25.38
N PRO A 96 29.04 0.41 -25.32
CA PRO A 96 29.48 1.03 -26.55
C PRO A 96 30.58 0.15 -27.15
N ILE A 97 30.33 -0.35 -28.37
CA ILE A 97 31.39 -0.66 -29.35
C ILE A 97 32.26 -1.88 -28.99
N SER A 98 31.77 -3.07 -29.28
CA SER A 98 32.62 -4.09 -29.92
C SER A 98 31.75 -5.11 -30.63
N HIS A 99 32.08 -5.36 -31.90
CA HIS A 99 31.53 -6.37 -32.80
C HIS A 99 30.33 -5.97 -33.67
N ILE A 100 30.64 -5.06 -34.60
CA ILE A 100 30.52 -5.40 -36.02
C ILE A 100 31.32 -6.69 -36.26
N SER A 101 30.63 -7.80 -36.48
CA SER A 101 31.14 -8.93 -37.25
C SER A 101 29.96 -9.77 -37.69
N SER A 102 29.51 -9.47 -38.91
CA SER A 102 29.06 -10.42 -39.92
C SER A 102 29.12 -11.89 -39.51
N VAL A 103 27.95 -12.52 -39.40
CA VAL A 103 27.81 -13.97 -39.63
C VAL A 103 26.60 -14.14 -40.54
N GLU A 104 26.90 -14.22 -41.84
CA GLU A 104 26.14 -15.03 -42.78
C GLU A 104 26.04 -16.45 -42.23
N CYS A 105 24.84 -17.00 -42.20
CA CYS A 105 24.61 -18.43 -42.36
C CYS A 105 23.36 -18.59 -43.23
N ASP A 106 23.54 -19.39 -44.28
CA ASP A 106 22.62 -19.69 -45.38
C ASP A 106 21.20 -20.14 -44.96
#